data_AF-A0A2D6Q534-F1
#
_entry.id   AF-A0A2D6Q534-F1
#
_cell.length_a   1.000
_cell.length_b   1.000
_cell.length_c   1.000
_cell.angle_alpha   90.00
_cell.angle_beta   90.00
_cell.angle_gamma   90.00
#
_symmetry.space_group_name_H-M   'P 1'
#
loop_
_entity.id
_entity.type
_entity.pdbx_description
1 polymer ?
#
loop_
_entity_poly.entity_id
_entity_poly.type
_entity_poly.pdbx_seq_one_letter_code
_entity_poly.pdbx_strand_id
1 'polypeptide(L)'
;MVGHVLGKGSWDNTLRQNKNAIFHRCIDCTEVISNPVCSECLGNQMKQVLGEIDPALPDRIVTSNFAGDTHCISCGSEMGLCAHCFSKDIYYQIKDVNSVAAEEFLARFDYDLRVMFC
;
A
#
# COMPACT_ATOMS: atom_id res chain seq x y z
N MET A 1 -32.86 -46.38 6.48
CA MET A 1 -32.91 -44.95 6.08
C MET A 1 -33.09 -44.12 7.34
N VAL A 2 -32.03 -43.50 7.85
CA VAL A 2 -32.14 -42.30 8.67
C VAL A 2 -30.90 -41.47 8.34
N GLY A 3 -31.10 -40.38 7.60
CA GLY A 3 -30.03 -39.52 7.10
C GLY A 3 -29.49 -38.63 8.21
N HIS A 4 -28.17 -38.55 8.33
CA HIS A 4 -27.48 -37.50 9.08
C HIS A 4 -27.52 -36.20 8.26
N VAL A 5 -28.17 -35.17 8.81
CA VAL A 5 -28.06 -33.78 8.32
C VAL A 5 -27.07 -33.06 9.23
N LEU A 6 -25.85 -32.84 8.76
CA LEU A 6 -24.89 -31.93 9.40
C LEU A 6 -25.27 -30.49 9.01
N GLY A 7 -25.98 -29.83 9.92
CA GLY A 7 -26.42 -28.44 9.75
C GLY A 7 -25.51 -27.44 10.45
N LYS A 8 -24.87 -26.60 9.62
CA LYS A 8 -24.49 -25.19 9.86
C LYS A 8 -23.38 -24.94 10.90
N GLY A 9 -22.16 -24.77 10.39
CA GLY A 9 -21.14 -23.98 11.05
C GLY A 9 -21.63 -22.55 11.26
N SER A 10 -21.99 -22.23 12.49
CA SER A 10 -22.23 -20.87 12.97
C SER A 10 -20.86 -20.20 13.10
N TRP A 11 -20.48 -19.41 12.09
CA TRP A 11 -19.40 -18.44 12.25
C TRP A 11 -19.96 -17.32 13.12
N ASP A 12 -19.88 -17.56 14.42
CA ASP A 12 -20.34 -16.69 15.47
C ASP A 12 -19.75 -15.28 15.26
N ASN A 13 -20.66 -14.31 15.14
CA ASN A 13 -20.41 -12.88 14.91
C ASN A 13 -19.78 -12.17 16.13
N THR A 14 -18.97 -12.88 16.91
CA THR A 14 -18.40 -12.44 18.21
C THR A 14 -17.11 -11.62 18.04
N LEU A 15 -16.74 -11.24 16.81
CA LEU A 15 -15.64 -10.30 16.55
C LEU A 15 -16.08 -8.83 16.62
N ARG A 16 -17.35 -8.56 16.91
CA ARG A 16 -17.82 -7.21 17.26
C ARG A 16 -17.72 -7.01 18.77
N GLN A 17 -16.54 -6.57 19.24
CA GLN A 17 -16.33 -5.64 20.37
C GLN A 17 -14.94 -5.84 21.02
N ASN A 18 -13.88 -5.61 20.26
CA ASN A 18 -12.60 -5.27 20.88
C ASN A 18 -12.26 -3.83 20.48
N LYS A 19 -12.61 -2.87 21.36
CA LYS A 19 -12.36 -1.43 21.18
C LYS A 19 -10.87 -1.06 21.16
N ASN A 20 -9.98 -2.03 21.39
CA ASN A 20 -8.53 -1.84 21.51
C ASN A 20 -7.71 -2.70 20.55
N ALA A 21 -8.30 -3.28 19.50
CA ALA A 21 -7.47 -3.85 18.45
C ALA A 21 -6.82 -2.68 17.69
N ILE A 22 -5.55 -2.41 18.01
CA ILE A 22 -4.67 -1.50 17.27
C ILE A 22 -4.47 -2.14 15.90
N PHE A 23 -5.42 -1.89 15.00
CA PHE A 23 -5.29 -2.37 13.64
C PHE A 23 -4.33 -1.41 12.95
N HIS A 24 -3.13 -1.89 12.63
CA HIS A 24 -2.13 -1.25 11.76
C HIS A 24 -2.76 -0.95 10.40
N ARG A 25 -3.55 0.12 10.29
CA ARG A 25 -4.38 0.44 9.13
C ARG A 25 -3.84 1.65 8.40
N CYS A 26 -4.00 1.63 7.08
CA CYS A 26 -3.74 2.77 6.24
C CYS A 26 -4.68 3.92 6.59
N ILE A 27 -4.15 5.13 6.80
CA ILE A 27 -4.94 6.33 7.08
C ILE A 27 -5.81 6.77 5.90
N ASP A 28 -5.46 6.33 4.68
CA ASP A 28 -6.16 6.69 3.44
C ASP A 28 -7.23 5.66 3.07
N CYS A 29 -6.84 4.41 2.81
CA CYS A 29 -7.80 3.37 2.40
C CYS A 29 -8.42 2.56 3.56
N THR A 30 -7.97 2.76 4.80
CA THR A 30 -8.40 2.00 6.00
C THR A 30 -8.08 0.50 5.99
N GLU A 31 -7.43 -0.01 4.94
CA GLU A 31 -6.98 -1.41 4.86
C GLU A 31 -5.85 -1.71 5.82
N VAL A 32 -5.68 -2.99 6.18
CA VAL A 32 -4.58 -3.44 7.05
C VAL A 32 -3.26 -3.35 6.28
N ILE A 33 -2.27 -2.71 6.88
CA ILE A 33 -0.90 -2.64 6.39
C ILE A 33 -0.24 -3.99 6.69
N SER A 34 -0.24 -4.90 5.71
CA SER A 34 0.34 -6.24 5.83
C SER A 34 1.85 -6.28 5.59
N ASN A 35 2.38 -5.33 4.83
CA ASN A 35 3.80 -5.16 4.55
C ASN A 35 4.23 -3.72 4.87
N PRO A 36 4.66 -3.44 6.10
CA PRO A 36 4.91 -2.09 6.55
C PRO A 36 6.29 -1.59 6.08
N VAL A 37 6.32 -0.92 4.93
CA VAL A 37 7.48 -0.17 4.44
C VAL A 37 7.09 1.30 4.35
N CYS A 38 7.78 2.19 5.07
CA CYS A 38 7.44 3.61 5.07
C CYS A 38 7.69 4.27 3.71
N SER A 39 7.06 5.43 3.52
CA SER A 39 7.16 6.26 2.32
C SER A 39 8.59 6.64 1.94
N GLU A 40 9.49 6.78 2.92
CA GLU A 40 10.90 7.06 2.65
C GLU A 40 11.63 5.85 2.09
N CYS A 41 11.56 4.69 2.77
CA CYS A 41 12.20 3.46 2.31
C CYS A 41 11.65 3.00 0.95
N LEU A 42 10.34 3.09 0.76
CA LEU A 42 9.69 2.73 -0.50
C LEU A 42 9.97 3.77 -1.59
N GLY A 43 9.93 5.07 -1.24
CA GLY A 43 10.24 6.16 -2.15
C GLY A 43 11.67 6.11 -2.68
N ASN A 44 12.64 5.74 -1.84
CA ASN A 44 14.03 5.57 -2.27
C ASN A 44 14.18 4.44 -3.32
N GLN A 45 13.47 3.33 -3.16
CA GLN A 45 13.44 2.24 -4.15
C GLN A 45 12.80 2.70 -5.47
N MET A 46 11.68 3.41 -5.39
CA MET A 46 10.98 3.96 -6.56
C MET A 46 11.85 4.98 -7.31
N LYS A 47 12.52 5.88 -6.58
CA LYS A 47 13.44 6.87 -7.16
C LYS A 47 14.60 6.21 -7.90
N GLN A 48 15.17 5.13 -7.38
CA GLN A 48 16.20 4.38 -8.09
C GLN A 48 15.69 3.87 -9.44
N VAL A 49 14.54 3.19 -9.44
CA VAL A 49 13.92 2.66 -10.67
C VAL A 49 13.57 3.77 -11.66
N LEU A 50 13.05 4.89 -11.18
CA LEU A 50 12.68 6.01 -12.04
C LEU A 50 13.91 6.69 -12.65
N GLY A 51 15.02 6.73 -11.93
CA GLY A 51 16.30 7.22 -12.45
C GLY A 51 16.89 6.35 -13.58
N GLU A 52 16.55 5.06 -13.63
CA GLU A 52 16.92 4.18 -14.75
C GLU A 52 16.12 4.51 -16.03
N ILE A 53 14.89 5.02 -15.87
CA ILE A 53 13.99 5.39 -16.98
C ILE A 53 14.30 6.81 -17.47
N ASP A 54 14.37 7.75 -16.53
CA ASP A 54 14.65 9.16 -16.78
C ASP A 54 15.39 9.75 -15.56
N PRO A 55 16.68 10.12 -15.70
CA PRO A 55 17.49 10.66 -14.61
C PRO A 55 16.92 11.91 -13.92
N ALA A 56 15.99 12.64 -14.56
CA ALA A 56 15.40 13.86 -13.99
C ALA A 56 14.11 13.60 -13.19
N LEU A 57 13.50 12.42 -13.29
CA LEU A 57 12.26 12.10 -12.56
C LEU A 57 12.42 11.96 -11.04
N PRO A 58 13.49 11.35 -10.50
CA PRO A 58 13.62 11.17 -9.05
C PRO A 58 13.55 12.47 -8.24
N ASP A 59 14.09 13.56 -8.79
CA ASP A 59 14.10 14.88 -8.16
C ASP A 59 12.72 15.57 -8.18
N ARG A 60 11.81 15.10 -9.03
CA ARG A 60 10.44 15.64 -9.14
C ARG A 60 9.46 14.97 -8.19
N ILE A 61 9.89 13.91 -7.51
CA ILE A 61 9.02 13.09 -6.67
C ILE A 61 9.15 13.53 -5.21
N VAL A 62 8.03 13.94 -4.66
CA VAL A 62 7.89 14.32 -3.26
C VAL A 62 7.41 13.12 -2.46
N THR A 63 8.22 12.70 -1.51
CA THR A 63 7.89 11.64 -0.56
C THR A 63 7.38 12.28 0.73
N SER A 64 6.09 12.12 1.02
CA SER A 64 5.49 12.58 2.28
C SER A 64 5.53 11.45 3.30
N ASN A 65 6.05 11.74 4.50
CA ASN A 65 5.99 10.78 5.60
C ASN A 65 4.73 11.04 6.42
N PHE A 66 3.87 10.04 6.54
CA PHE A 66 2.66 10.12 7.33
C PHE A 66 2.85 9.27 8.57
N ALA A 67 2.87 9.88 9.75
CA ALA A 67 2.93 9.14 11.00
C ALA A 67 1.62 8.36 11.24
N GLY A 68 1.74 7.22 11.90
CA GLY A 68 0.62 6.35 12.24
C GLY A 68 1.06 5.24 13.20
N ASP A 69 0.13 4.38 13.59
CA ASP A 69 0.37 3.36 14.64
C ASP A 69 1.17 2.14 14.13
N THR A 70 1.80 2.22 12.95
CA THR A 70 2.56 1.13 12.32
C THR A 70 4.02 1.54 12.18
N HIS A 71 4.93 0.57 12.27
CA HIS A 71 6.37 0.83 12.15
C HIS A 71 6.94 0.13 10.93
N CYS A 72 7.79 0.85 10.19
CA CYS A 72 8.50 0.33 9.03
C CYS A 72 9.39 -0.85 9.44
N ILE A 73 9.27 -1.98 8.75
CA ILE A 73 10.12 -3.16 8.99
C ILE A 73 11.58 -2.92 8.63
N SER A 74 11.86 -1.97 7.73
CA SER A 74 13.23 -1.70 7.26
C SER A 74 13.99 -0.70 8.12
N CYS A 75 13.35 0.36 8.61
CA CYS A 75 14.02 1.44 9.34
C CYS A 75 13.45 1.73 10.73
N GLY A 76 12.34 1.09 11.10
CA GLY A 76 11.66 1.29 12.38
C GLY A 76 10.88 2.60 12.52
N SER A 77 10.86 3.47 11.51
CA SER A 77 10.11 4.74 11.57
C SER A 77 8.60 4.50 11.55
N GLU A 78 7.86 5.37 12.23
CA GLU A 78 6.40 5.39 12.20
C GLU A 78 5.87 5.65 10.79
N MET A 79 4.76 4.99 10.44
CA MET A 79 4.09 5.11 9.16
C MET A 79 2.59 4.89 9.28
N GLY A 80 1.83 5.61 8.44
CA GLY A 80 0.38 5.56 8.38
C GLY A 80 -0.17 5.21 7.00
N LEU A 81 0.63 5.20 5.93
CA LEU A 81 0.18 4.82 4.59
C LEU A 81 0.60 3.39 4.23
N CYS A 82 -0.29 2.65 3.56
CA CYS A 82 0.10 1.40 2.94
C CYS A 82 0.90 1.65 1.64
N ALA A 83 1.62 0.61 1.18
CA ALA A 83 2.40 0.67 -0.05
C ALA A 83 1.53 1.00 -1.28
N HIS A 84 0.28 0.51 -1.34
CA HIS A 84 -0.64 0.80 -2.43
C HIS A 84 -0.95 2.31 -2.54
N CYS A 85 -1.44 2.93 -1.44
CA CYS A 85 -1.78 4.35 -1.44
C CYS A 85 -0.56 5.22 -1.74
N PHE A 86 0.59 4.91 -1.13
CA PHE A 86 1.82 5.64 -1.44
C PHE A 86 2.22 5.49 -2.92
N SER A 87 2.18 4.28 -3.48
CA SER A 87 2.51 4.06 -4.89
C SER A 87 1.56 4.78 -5.83
N LYS A 88 0.27 4.88 -5.47
CA LYS A 88 -0.74 5.63 -6.22
C LYS A 88 -0.41 7.13 -6.28
N ASP A 89 0.00 7.72 -5.15
CA ASP A 89 0.41 9.13 -5.10
C ASP A 89 1.62 9.38 -6.00
N ILE A 90 2.61 8.50 -5.96
CA ILE A 90 3.81 8.57 -6.80
C ILE A 90 3.45 8.43 -8.28
N TYR A 91 2.57 7.49 -8.63
CA TYR A 91 2.07 7.33 -10.00
C TYR A 91 1.43 8.62 -10.53
N TYR A 92 0.58 9.29 -9.75
CA TYR A 92 -0.03 10.55 -10.21
C TYR A 92 1.01 11.67 -10.40
N GLN A 93 2.00 11.78 -9.50
CA GLN A 93 3.10 12.73 -9.67
C GLN A 93 3.89 12.49 -10.97
N ILE A 94 4.14 11.22 -11.32
CA ILE A 94 4.86 10.87 -12.55
C ILE A 94 3.98 11.09 -13.78
N LYS A 95 2.70 10.70 -13.72
CA LYS A 95 1.75 10.77 -14.84
C LYS A 95 1.59 12.19 -15.37
N ASP A 96 1.57 13.18 -14.48
CA ASP A 96 1.45 14.59 -14.84
C ASP A 96 2.71 15.13 -15.54
N VAL A 97 3.85 14.45 -15.39
CA VAL A 97 5.15 14.87 -15.94
C VAL A 97 5.54 14.05 -17.18
N ASN A 98 5.38 12.74 -17.13
CA ASN A 98 5.82 11.79 -18.14
C ASN A 98 4.93 10.54 -18.11
N SER A 99 3.95 10.48 -19.01
CA SER A 99 2.99 9.37 -19.07
C SER A 99 3.64 8.02 -19.41
N VAL A 100 4.70 8.01 -20.23
CA VAL A 100 5.43 6.79 -20.59
C VAL A 100 6.14 6.21 -19.37
N ALA A 101 6.82 7.06 -18.59
CA ALA A 101 7.44 6.63 -17.34
C ALA A 101 6.41 6.16 -16.30
N ALA A 102 5.20 6.73 -16.30
CA ALA A 102 4.12 6.29 -15.43
C ALA A 102 3.60 4.88 -15.79
N GLU A 103 3.53 4.54 -17.07
CA GLU A 103 3.19 3.18 -17.52
C GLU A 103 4.28 2.17 -17.13
N GLU A 104 5.55 2.52 -17.34
CA GLU A 104 6.70 1.72 -16.91
C GLU A 104 6.76 1.56 -15.38
N PHE A 105 6.35 2.58 -14.63
CA PHE A 105 6.23 2.52 -13.18
C PHE A 105 5.18 1.49 -12.76
N LEU A 106 3.98 1.51 -13.34
CA LEU A 106 2.96 0.48 -13.09
C LEU A 106 3.42 -0.93 -13.50
N ALA A 107 4.27 -1.02 -14.53
CA ALA A 107 4.85 -2.28 -14.98
C ALA A 107 5.77 -2.92 -13.91
N ARG A 108 6.41 -2.09 -13.06
CA ARG A 108 7.37 -2.54 -12.03
C ARG A 108 6.80 -2.52 -10.61
N PHE A 109 5.94 -1.57 -10.28
CA PHE A 109 5.33 -1.36 -8.97
C PHE A 109 3.84 -1.66 -9.04
N ASP A 110 3.51 -2.94 -9.18
CA ASP A 110 2.14 -3.43 -9.21
C ASP A 110 1.69 -3.85 -7.80
N TYR A 111 1.66 -2.90 -6.87
CA TYR A 111 1.00 -3.10 -5.57
C TYR A 111 -0.53 -3.09 -5.77
N ASP A 112 -1.05 -3.94 -6.66
CA ASP A 112 -2.45 -4.00 -7.13
C ASP A 112 -2.96 -2.75 -7.87
N LEU A 113 -2.07 -1.84 -8.28
CA LEU A 113 -2.48 -0.64 -9.02
C LEU A 113 -3.13 -0.99 -10.37
N ARG A 114 -2.74 -2.09 -11.03
CA ARG A 114 -3.32 -2.47 -12.33
C ARG A 114 -4.79 -2.87 -12.26
N VAL A 115 -5.29 -3.32 -11.11
CA VAL A 115 -6.71 -3.69 -10.94
C VAL A 115 -7.63 -2.46 -10.96
N MET A 116 -7.10 -1.27 -10.66
CA MET A 116 -7.87 -0.01 -10.64
C MET A 116 -7.88 0.74 -11.97
N PHE A 117 -6.97 0.43 -12.90
CA PHE A 117 -6.77 1.21 -14.12
C PHE A 117 -6.91 0.41 -15.43
N CYS A 118 -7.31 -0.87 -15.35
CA CYS A 118 -7.64 -1.72 -16.51
C CYS A 118 -9.15 -1.92 -16.68
#